data_AF-A0A1I8HI42-F1
#
_entry.id   AF-A0A1I8HI42-F1
#
_cell.length_a   1.000
_cell.length_b   1.000
_cell.length_c   1.000
_cell.angle_alpha   90.00
_cell.angle_beta   90.00
_cell.angle_gamma   90.00
#
_symmetry.space_group_name_H-M   'P 1'
#
loop_
_entity.id
_entity.type
_entity.pdbx_description
1 polymer ?
#
loop_
_entity_poly.entity_id
_entity_poly.type
_entity_poly.pdbx_seq_one_letter_code
_entity_poly.pdbx_strand_id
1 'polypeptide(L)'
;TPEARQEAAHGLDSRLHRLSDDSQQDRRLSEELHRLLSDAGFTEQRAECQQRLADWLQQVVRVLTQEGDRRQMTGSYAEGWANSLVQVNGRTAADSDIDWTVLVAGQEFHLEGGCKGRSGSCRNATWLQVTEGHA
;
A
#
# COMPACT_ATOMS: atom_id res chain seq x y z
N THR A 1 53.29 -7.70 -3.32
CA THR A 1 53.85 -8.98 -3.84
C THR A 1 52.77 -9.72 -4.62
N PRO A 2 53.12 -10.72 -5.45
CA PRO A 2 52.15 -11.54 -6.18
C PRO A 2 51.06 -12.14 -5.26
N GLU A 3 51.45 -12.57 -4.06
CA GLU A 3 50.55 -13.12 -3.03
C GLU A 3 49.48 -12.13 -2.59
N ALA A 4 49.84 -10.86 -2.33
CA ALA A 4 48.86 -9.83 -1.93
C ALA A 4 47.80 -9.55 -3.01
N ARG A 5 48.12 -9.76 -4.30
CA ARG A 5 47.14 -9.63 -5.39
C ARG A 5 46.21 -10.85 -5.46
N GLN A 6 46.71 -12.02 -5.10
CA GLN A 6 45.96 -13.27 -5.12
C GLN A 6 44.97 -13.35 -3.95
N GLU A 7 45.37 -12.92 -2.75
CA GLU A 7 44.48 -12.80 -1.59
C GLU A 7 43.35 -11.78 -1.82
N ALA A 8 43.66 -10.63 -2.44
CA ALA A 8 42.66 -9.63 -2.80
C ALA A 8 41.65 -10.16 -3.83
N ALA A 9 42.10 -10.95 -4.81
CA ALA A 9 41.23 -11.59 -5.79
C ALA A 9 40.31 -12.63 -5.16
N HIS A 10 40.82 -13.48 -4.25
CA HIS A 10 40.00 -14.44 -3.51
C HIS A 10 38.98 -13.77 -2.58
N GLY A 11 39.33 -12.63 -1.98
CA GLY A 11 38.41 -11.84 -1.16
C GLY A 11 37.27 -11.20 -1.96
N LEU A 12 37.54 -10.75 -3.18
CA LEU A 12 36.53 -10.22 -4.10
C LEU A 12 35.61 -11.33 -4.63
N ASP A 13 36.17 -12.48 -4.98
CA ASP A 13 35.43 -13.65 -5.46
C ASP A 13 34.48 -14.19 -4.38
N SER A 14 34.97 -14.35 -3.15
CA SER A 14 34.12 -14.73 -2.00
C SER A 14 33.00 -13.73 -1.71
N ARG A 15 33.23 -12.43 -1.96
CA ARG A 15 32.22 -11.39 -1.75
C ARG A 15 31.18 -11.36 -2.86
N LEU A 16 31.59 -11.59 -4.11
CA LEU A 16 30.69 -11.75 -5.26
C LEU A 16 29.83 -13.00 -5.13
N HIS A 17 30.40 -14.12 -4.70
CA HIS A 17 29.65 -15.34 -4.39
C HIS A 17 28.61 -15.11 -3.31
N ARG A 18 28.97 -14.42 -2.22
CA ARG A 18 28.03 -14.12 -1.13
C ARG A 18 26.87 -13.21 -1.59
N LEU A 19 27.16 -12.16 -2.35
CA LEU A 19 26.13 -11.29 -2.94
C LEU A 19 25.24 -12.03 -3.94
N SER A 20 25.82 -12.94 -4.73
CA SER A 20 25.05 -13.80 -5.63
C SER A 20 24.14 -14.74 -4.84
N ASP A 21 24.63 -15.37 -3.77
CA ASP A 21 23.83 -16.25 -2.91
C ASP A 21 22.69 -15.50 -2.22
N ASP A 22 22.96 -14.29 -1.73
CA ASP A 22 21.93 -13.39 -1.16
C ASP A 22 20.87 -13.06 -2.21
N SER A 23 21.27 -12.70 -3.44
CA SER A 23 20.31 -12.42 -4.53
C SER A 23 19.46 -13.63 -4.94
N GLN A 24 20.04 -14.84 -4.93
CA GLN A 24 19.31 -16.07 -5.23
C GLN A 24 18.36 -16.43 -4.09
N GLN A 25 18.75 -16.18 -2.84
CA GLN A 25 17.90 -16.36 -1.69
C GLN A 25 16.71 -15.40 -1.72
N ASP A 26 16.94 -14.11 -1.97
CA ASP A 26 15.87 -13.10 -2.08
C ASP A 26 14.89 -13.42 -3.20
N ARG A 27 15.39 -13.89 -4.35
CA ARG A 27 14.53 -14.35 -5.45
C ARG A 27 13.65 -15.52 -5.02
N ARG A 28 14.21 -16.55 -4.36
CA ARG A 28 13.44 -17.69 -3.86
C ARG A 28 12.36 -17.28 -2.85
N LEU A 29 12.70 -16.38 -1.93
CA LEU A 29 11.74 -15.87 -0.94
C LEU A 29 10.63 -15.04 -1.60
N SER A 30 10.97 -14.24 -2.61
CA SER A 30 10.00 -13.46 -3.39
C SER A 30 9.03 -14.34 -4.18
N GLU A 31 9.54 -15.41 -4.82
CA GLU A 31 8.73 -16.41 -5.53
C GLU A 31 7.78 -17.15 -4.57
N GLU A 32 8.28 -17.55 -3.39
CA GLU A 32 7.46 -18.21 -2.37
C GLU A 32 6.38 -17.26 -1.80
N LEU A 33 6.72 -15.99 -1.54
CA LEU A 33 5.74 -14.99 -1.11
C LEU A 33 4.67 -14.76 -2.18
N HIS A 34 5.07 -14.60 -3.44
CA HIS A 34 4.12 -14.44 -4.54
C HIS A 34 3.17 -15.64 -4.66
N ARG A 35 3.69 -16.86 -4.52
CA ARG A 35 2.90 -18.08 -4.52
C ARG A 35 1.91 -18.10 -3.36
N LEU A 36 2.37 -17.83 -2.13
CA LEU A 36 1.51 -17.80 -0.94
C LEU A 36 0.41 -16.73 -1.04
N LEU A 37 0.73 -15.54 -1.55
CA LEU A 37 -0.24 -14.48 -1.80
C LEU A 37 -1.26 -14.89 -2.87
N SER A 38 -0.80 -15.48 -3.97
CA SER A 38 -1.69 -15.98 -5.03
C SER A 38 -2.61 -17.10 -4.54
N ASP A 39 -2.06 -18.04 -3.76
CA ASP A 39 -2.80 -19.15 -3.12
C ASP A 39 -3.83 -18.62 -2.11
N ALA A 40 -3.51 -17.53 -1.40
CA ALA A 40 -4.43 -16.80 -0.53
C ALA A 40 -5.47 -15.97 -1.31
N GLY A 41 -5.32 -15.85 -2.63
CA GLY A 41 -6.25 -15.19 -3.54
C GLY A 41 -5.94 -13.72 -3.82
N PHE A 42 -4.73 -13.24 -3.53
CA PHE A 42 -4.25 -11.94 -4.01
C PHE A 42 -3.88 -12.03 -5.48
N THR A 43 -4.90 -12.01 -6.34
CA THR A 43 -4.73 -12.04 -7.80
C THR A 43 -5.26 -10.74 -8.42
N GLU A 44 -4.68 -10.34 -9.55
CA GLU A 44 -5.10 -9.16 -10.31
C GLU A 44 -6.60 -9.20 -10.62
N GLN A 45 -7.10 -10.33 -11.12
CA GLN A 45 -8.53 -10.50 -11.45
C GLN A 45 -9.46 -10.25 -10.24
N ARG A 46 -9.05 -10.69 -9.04
CA ARG A 46 -9.85 -10.49 -7.82
C ARG A 46 -9.76 -9.06 -7.30
N ALA A 47 -8.57 -8.46 -7.38
CA ALA A 47 -8.38 -7.05 -7.07
C ALA A 47 -9.25 -6.17 -7.99
N GLU A 48 -9.21 -6.39 -9.30
CA GLU A 48 -10.06 -5.68 -10.27
C GLU A 48 -11.55 -5.85 -9.96
N CYS A 49 -12.00 -7.07 -9.64
CA CYS A 49 -13.39 -7.32 -9.29
C CYS A 49 -13.80 -6.53 -8.03
N GLN A 50 -12.96 -6.53 -7.00
CA GLN A 50 -13.21 -5.79 -5.77
C GLN A 50 -13.23 -4.28 -6.00
N GLN A 51 -12.27 -3.74 -6.76
CA GLN A 51 -12.23 -2.32 -7.12
C GLN A 51 -13.50 -1.89 -7.87
N ARG A 52 -14.00 -2.73 -8.79
CA ARG A 52 -15.27 -2.46 -9.49
C ARG A 52 -16.49 -2.49 -8.55
N LEU A 53 -16.47 -3.34 -7.52
CA LEU A 53 -17.51 -3.35 -6.48
C LEU A 53 -17.44 -2.10 -5.61
N ALA A 54 -16.23 -1.65 -5.27
CA ALA A 54 -16.00 -0.38 -4.57
C ALA A 54 -16.53 0.81 -5.38
N ASP A 55 -16.21 0.88 -6.67
CA ASP A 55 -16.75 1.90 -7.59
C ASP A 55 -18.28 1.89 -7.61
N TRP A 56 -18.88 0.70 -7.74
CA TRP A 56 -20.32 0.56 -7.76
C TRP A 56 -20.96 1.01 -6.44
N LEU A 57 -20.41 0.59 -5.30
CA LEU A 57 -20.89 0.98 -3.98
C LEU A 57 -20.76 2.49 -3.76
N GLN A 58 -19.68 3.11 -4.26
CA GLN A 58 -19.52 4.56 -4.28
C GLN A 58 -20.64 5.24 -5.10
N GLN A 59 -20.99 4.73 -6.28
CA GLN A 59 -22.10 5.29 -7.06
C GLN A 59 -23.46 5.15 -6.33
N VAL A 60 -23.71 4.02 -5.68
CA VAL A 60 -24.94 3.82 -4.89
C VAL A 60 -25.02 4.84 -3.75
N VAL A 61 -23.93 5.03 -3.00
CA VAL A 61 -23.89 6.00 -1.90
C VAL A 61 -24.11 7.43 -2.41
N ARG A 62 -23.51 7.81 -3.55
CA ARG A 62 -23.73 9.14 -4.17
C ARG A 62 -25.21 9.42 -4.45
N VAL A 63 -25.93 8.42 -4.97
CA VAL A 63 -27.37 8.53 -5.24
C VAL A 63 -28.18 8.62 -3.95
N LEU A 64 -27.82 7.85 -2.92
CA LEU A 64 -28.58 7.78 -1.67
C LEU A 64 -28.37 9.00 -0.76
N THR A 65 -27.16 9.53 -0.67
CA THR A 65 -26.83 10.61 0.28
C THR A 65 -26.99 12.00 -0.32
N GLN A 66 -27.09 12.13 -1.65
CA GLN A 66 -27.05 13.42 -2.36
C GLN A 66 -25.79 14.24 -2.06
N GLU A 67 -24.76 13.64 -1.47
CA GLU A 67 -23.50 14.33 -1.14
C GLU A 67 -22.56 14.49 -2.33
N GLY A 68 -22.97 14.02 -3.51
CA GLY A 68 -22.19 14.10 -4.74
C GLY A 68 -20.81 13.49 -4.58
N ASP A 69 -19.80 14.09 -5.21
CA ASP A 69 -18.42 13.60 -5.19
C ASP A 69 -17.65 13.91 -3.89
N ARG A 70 -18.34 14.37 -2.82
CA ARG A 70 -17.71 14.70 -1.54
C ARG A 70 -17.24 13.46 -0.79
N ARG A 71 -17.85 12.30 -0.98
CA ARG A 71 -17.40 11.04 -0.39
C ARG A 71 -16.68 10.20 -1.43
N GLN A 72 -15.46 9.82 -1.10
CA GLN A 72 -14.67 8.87 -1.89
C GLN A 72 -14.30 7.68 -1.02
N MET A 73 -14.49 6.48 -1.55
CA MET A 73 -14.05 5.27 -0.89
C MET A 73 -12.52 5.19 -0.97
N THR A 74 -11.88 4.79 0.11
CA THR A 74 -10.43 4.70 0.20
C THR A 74 -10.05 3.41 0.93
N GLY A 75 -8.75 3.22 1.14
CA GLY A 75 -8.25 2.09 1.91
C GLY A 75 -8.33 0.76 1.17
N SER A 76 -8.11 -0.29 1.93
CA SER A 76 -7.84 -1.63 1.40
C SER A 76 -8.96 -2.16 0.50
N TYR A 77 -10.22 -1.77 0.76
CA TYR A 77 -11.36 -2.23 -0.02
C TYR A 77 -11.39 -1.58 -1.40
N ALA A 78 -11.23 -0.26 -1.46
CA ALA A 78 -11.17 0.51 -2.69
C ALA A 78 -9.93 0.16 -3.53
N GLU A 79 -8.83 -0.24 -2.89
CA GLU A 79 -7.55 -0.53 -3.56
C GLU A 79 -7.40 -2.01 -3.98
N GLY A 80 -8.35 -2.88 -3.62
CA GLY A 80 -8.36 -4.27 -4.09
C GLY A 80 -7.57 -5.27 -3.24
N TRP A 81 -7.11 -4.89 -2.04
CA TRP A 81 -6.32 -5.74 -1.14
C TRP A 81 -6.95 -6.01 0.23
N ALA A 82 -8.14 -5.47 0.51
CA ALA A 82 -8.92 -5.75 1.75
C ALA A 82 -9.25 -7.22 1.98
N ASN A 83 -9.20 -8.05 0.94
CA ASN A 83 -9.38 -9.49 1.10
C ASN A 83 -8.11 -10.10 1.72
N SER A 84 -7.95 -9.93 3.03
CA SER A 84 -6.87 -10.54 3.82
C SER A 84 -7.38 -11.66 4.75
N LEU A 85 -6.77 -12.84 4.56
CA LEU A 85 -6.31 -13.79 5.59
C LEU A 85 -7.29 -14.63 6.43
N VAL A 86 -8.61 -14.60 6.23
CA VAL A 86 -9.51 -15.53 6.96
C VAL A 86 -10.05 -16.67 6.08
N GLN A 87 -10.52 -16.39 4.86
CA GLN A 87 -11.04 -17.39 3.91
C GLN A 87 -10.89 -16.96 2.44
N VAL A 88 -10.52 -17.88 1.54
CA VAL A 88 -10.44 -17.67 0.08
C VAL A 88 -11.83 -17.75 -0.58
N ASN A 89 -12.80 -16.98 -0.07
CA ASN A 89 -14.19 -16.97 -0.56
C ASN A 89 -14.67 -15.61 -1.07
N GLY A 90 -13.81 -14.58 -1.05
CA GLY A 90 -14.14 -13.23 -1.56
C GLY A 90 -14.99 -12.40 -0.60
N ARG A 91 -15.05 -12.79 0.67
CA ARG A 91 -15.65 -11.97 1.72
C ARG A 91 -14.57 -11.10 2.35
N THR A 92 -14.83 -9.80 2.40
CA THR A 92 -14.17 -8.88 3.34
C THR A 92 -14.13 -9.54 4.70
N ALA A 93 -12.95 -9.61 5.32
CA ALA A 93 -12.83 -10.24 6.64
C ALA A 93 -13.77 -9.53 7.62
N ALA A 94 -14.27 -10.26 8.62
CA ALA A 94 -15.30 -9.73 9.52
C ALA A 94 -14.82 -8.51 10.33
N ASP A 95 -13.52 -8.31 10.41
CA ASP A 95 -12.80 -7.20 11.05
C ASP A 95 -12.27 -6.15 10.05
N SER A 96 -12.48 -6.33 8.75
CA SER A 96 -12.06 -5.36 7.74
C SER A 96 -13.14 -4.30 7.53
N ASP A 97 -12.78 -3.06 7.83
CA ASP A 97 -13.63 -1.89 7.64
C ASP A 97 -13.67 -1.44 6.17
N ILE A 98 -14.68 -0.63 5.81
CA ILE A 98 -14.76 0.06 4.52
C ILE A 98 -14.51 1.54 4.77
N ASP A 99 -13.34 2.02 4.35
CA ASP A 99 -12.92 3.40 4.59
C ASP A 99 -13.52 4.37 3.58
N TRP A 100 -13.89 5.56 4.07
CA TRP A 100 -14.37 6.66 3.28
C TRP A 100 -13.68 7.96 3.67
N THR A 101 -13.24 8.71 2.67
CA THR A 101 -12.73 10.07 2.83
C THR A 101 -13.79 11.08 2.39
N VAL A 102 -14.07 12.05 3.25
CA VAL A 102 -14.96 13.18 2.93
C VAL A 102 -14.11 14.39 2.53
N LEU A 103 -14.22 14.80 1.27
CA LEU A 103 -13.62 16.03 0.75
C LEU A 103 -14.62 17.19 0.86
N VAL A 104 -14.30 18.16 1.71
CA VAL A 104 -15.08 19.39 1.87
C VAL A 104 -14.54 20.46 0.94
N ALA A 105 -15.34 20.87 -0.04
CA ALA A 105 -14.95 21.90 -1.00
C ALA A 105 -14.53 23.21 -0.30
N GLY A 106 -13.39 23.76 -0.71
CA GLY A 106 -12.87 25.01 -0.17
C GLY A 106 -12.13 24.88 1.17
N GLN A 107 -12.01 23.67 1.73
CA GLN A 107 -11.23 23.44 2.95
C GLN A 107 -9.86 22.85 2.61
N GLU A 108 -8.80 23.53 3.05
CA GLU A 108 -7.43 23.05 2.95
C GLU A 108 -7.03 22.34 4.25
N PHE A 109 -6.56 21.10 4.10
CA PHE A 109 -6.04 20.28 5.18
C PHE A 109 -4.56 20.03 4.97
N HIS A 110 -3.76 20.17 6.01
CA HIS A 110 -2.32 19.93 5.99
C HIS A 110 -2.01 18.78 6.94
N LEU A 111 -1.33 17.75 6.45
CA LEU A 111 -0.86 16.67 7.33
C LEU A 111 0.31 17.18 8.20
N GLU A 112 0.29 16.85 9.48
CA GLU A 112 1.41 17.20 10.35
C GLU A 112 2.70 16.54 9.86
N GLY A 113 3.80 17.31 9.82
CA GLY A 113 5.07 16.88 9.22
C GLY A 113 5.10 16.87 7.68
N GLY A 114 3.95 17.01 7.00
CA GLY A 114 3.86 17.03 5.54
C GLY A 114 4.38 18.32 4.88
N CYS A 115 4.39 19.44 5.62
CA CYS A 115 4.88 20.72 5.14
C CYS A 115 6.16 21.15 5.84
N LYS A 116 7.13 21.67 5.07
CA LYS A 116 8.43 22.13 5.58
C LYS A 116 8.40 23.49 6.29
N GLY A 117 7.22 24.06 6.57
CA GLY A 117 7.09 25.35 7.26
C GLY A 117 5.65 25.86 7.36
N ARG A 118 5.45 26.97 8.08
CA ARG A 118 4.15 27.66 8.29
C ARG A 118 4.03 28.96 7.49
N SER A 119 4.41 28.96 6.21
CA SER A 119 4.30 30.10 5.31
C SER A 119 3.20 29.88 4.25
N GLY A 120 2.68 30.97 3.68
CA GLY A 120 1.61 30.90 2.67
C GLY A 120 0.34 30.24 3.20
N SER A 121 -0.20 29.28 2.45
CA SER A 121 -1.40 28.49 2.82
C SER A 121 -1.22 27.72 4.13
N CYS A 122 0.02 27.36 4.51
CA CYS A 122 0.30 26.61 5.75
C CYS A 122 0.08 27.44 7.04
N ARG A 123 -0.06 28.76 6.96
CA ARG A 123 -0.08 29.64 8.14
C ARG A 123 -1.37 29.50 8.95
N ASN A 124 -2.51 29.37 8.26
CA ASN A 124 -3.85 29.25 8.85
C ASN A 124 -4.52 27.90 8.50
N ALA A 125 -3.72 26.93 8.07
CA ALA A 125 -4.21 25.62 7.68
C ALA A 125 -4.85 24.85 8.84
N THR A 126 -5.83 24.01 8.52
CA THR A 126 -6.29 22.96 9.44
C THR A 126 -5.27 21.82 9.41
N TRP A 127 -4.62 21.56 10.53
CA TRP A 127 -3.60 20.50 10.62
C TRP A 127 -4.23 19.19 11.07
N LEU A 128 -4.02 18.13 10.28
CA LEU A 128 -4.47 16.78 10.57
C LEU A 128 -3.32 15.95 11.13
N GLN A 129 -3.59 15.26 12.22
CA GLN A 129 -2.67 14.32 12.84
C GLN A 129 -2.84 12.97 12.17
N VAL A 130 -1.75 12.38 11.69
CA VAL A 130 -1.82 11.04 11.11
C VAL A 130 -1.47 10.02 12.19
N THR A 131 -2.46 9.24 12.62
CA THR A 131 -2.29 8.11 13.55
C THR A 131 -2.72 6.83 12.84
N GLU A 132 -1.80 5.86 12.78
CA GLU A 132 -2.05 4.54 12.17
C GLU A 132 -2.53 4.59 10.71
N GLY A 133 -2.16 5.65 9.97
CA GLY A 133 -2.57 5.84 8.57
C GLY A 133 -3.88 6.60 8.37
N HIS A 134 -4.54 7.01 9.45
CA HIS A 134 -5.78 7.80 9.43
C HIS A 134 -5.51 9.24 9.88
N ALA A 135 -6.22 10.20 9.28
CA ALA A 135 -6.04 11.65 9.45
C ALA A 135 -7.33 12.37 9.84
#